data_AF-A0A321LFH8-F1
#
_entry.id   AF-A0A321LFH8-F1
#
_cell.length_a   1.000
_cell.length_b   1.000
_cell.length_c   1.000
_cell.angle_alpha   90.00
_cell.angle_beta   90.00
_cell.angle_gamma   90.00
#
_symmetry.space_group_name_H-M   'P 1'
#
loop_
_entity.id
_entity.type
_entity.pdbx_description
1 polymer ?
#
loop_
_entity_poly.entity_id
_entity_poly.type
_entity_poly.pdbx_seq_one_letter_code
_entity_poly.pdbx_strand_id
1 'polypeptide(L)'
;MQFNILRLFLSFGVALCSVLLLRFAWDLTARTSLLLGGPFWVLVLASLAIAATNLIGVRRNTEGGSVGRGYRIFFLAAIPLGFFASSLDCTGLSLSGCTPFCTFVKSGWAPAIGLVAAAYYWFARPALLALIALMSLIPIAPHCLCYNPANAWWINAIGRSPECYSWGLMVSVIAISSLRWNRNPFASMTICLMVIGGSTAFFVGHHYFGIPW
;
A
#
# COMPACT_ATOMS: atom_id res chain seq x y z
N MET A 1 -18.66 -6.93 17.69
CA MET A 1 -17.22 -7.26 17.86
C MET A 1 -16.38 -7.07 16.59
N GLN A 2 -16.81 -7.56 15.42
CA GLN A 2 -16.03 -7.49 14.17
C GLN A 2 -15.63 -6.08 13.71
N PHE A 3 -16.45 -5.05 14.02
CA PHE A 3 -16.14 -3.65 13.68
C PHE A 3 -14.85 -3.14 14.36
N ASN A 4 -14.55 -3.63 15.57
CA ASN A 4 -13.37 -3.21 16.31
C ASN A 4 -12.09 -3.81 15.72
N ILE A 5 -12.15 -5.02 15.18
CA ILE A 5 -10.97 -5.72 14.64
C ILE A 5 -10.50 -5.08 13.33
N LEU A 6 -11.42 -4.84 12.38
CA LEU A 6 -11.06 -4.19 11.11
C LEU A 6 -10.47 -2.80 11.37
N ARG A 7 -11.09 -2.02 12.25
CA ARG A 7 -10.60 -0.70 12.62
C ARG A 7 -9.21 -0.77 13.25
N LEU A 8 -8.96 -1.72 14.15
CA LEU A 8 -7.66 -1.93 14.76
C LEU A 8 -6.59 -2.20 13.69
N PHE A 9 -6.84 -3.10 12.74
CA PHE A 9 -5.89 -3.40 11.67
C PHE A 9 -5.62 -2.19 10.78
N LEU A 10 -6.65 -1.41 10.43
CA LEU A 10 -6.45 -0.23 9.60
C LEU A 10 -5.74 0.91 10.34
N SER A 11 -6.05 1.13 11.63
CA SER A 11 -5.34 2.11 12.46
C SER A 11 -3.88 1.72 12.65
N PHE A 12 -3.60 0.44 12.88
CA PHE A 12 -2.23 -0.08 12.94
C PHE A 12 -1.53 0.07 11.58
N GLY A 13 -2.22 -0.23 10.49
CA GLY A 13 -1.73 -0.06 9.12
C GLY A 13 -1.35 1.40 8.81
N VAL A 14 -2.17 2.38 9.20
CA VAL A 14 -1.83 3.81 9.09
C VAL A 14 -0.59 4.14 9.91
N ALA A 15 -0.53 3.69 11.17
CA ALA A 15 0.64 3.97 12.02
C ALA A 15 1.94 3.42 11.40
N LEU A 16 1.90 2.19 10.89
CA LEU A 16 3.03 1.60 10.17
C LEU A 16 3.37 2.39 8.91
N CYS A 17 2.39 2.70 8.06
CA CYS A 17 2.63 3.46 6.83
C CYS A 17 3.19 4.85 7.12
N SER A 18 2.76 5.52 8.19
CA SER A 18 3.35 6.80 8.61
C SER A 18 4.83 6.66 8.89
N VAL A 19 5.25 5.66 9.68
CA VAL A 19 6.66 5.46 10.02
C VAL A 19 7.49 5.11 8.78
N LEU A 20 7.01 4.16 7.99
CA LEU A 20 7.69 3.63 6.80
C LEU A 20 7.81 4.71 5.71
N LEU A 21 6.69 5.27 5.27
CA LEU A 21 6.66 6.19 4.13
C LEU A 21 7.27 7.55 4.45
N LEU A 22 7.12 8.07 5.69
CA LEU A 22 7.80 9.32 6.06
C LEU A 22 9.32 9.11 6.13
N ARG A 23 9.77 7.95 6.62
CA ARG A 23 11.20 7.60 6.60
C ARG A 23 11.71 7.48 5.18
N PHE A 24 10.98 6.78 4.31
CA PHE A 24 11.36 6.66 2.91
C PHE A 24 11.39 8.03 2.23
N ALA A 25 10.39 8.90 2.43
CA ALA A 25 10.40 10.24 1.86
C ALA A 25 11.59 11.09 2.34
N TRP A 26 11.98 10.93 3.60
CA TRP A 26 13.18 11.56 4.13
C TRP A 26 14.46 11.04 3.46
N ASP A 27 14.66 9.73 3.43
CA ASP A 27 15.87 9.10 2.89
C ASP A 27 16.00 9.32 1.37
N LEU A 28 14.88 9.33 0.64
CA LEU A 28 14.85 9.61 -0.79
C LEU A 28 15.25 11.07 -1.06
N THR A 29 14.63 12.04 -0.39
CA THR A 29 14.92 13.47 -0.60
C THR A 29 16.33 13.84 -0.16
N ALA A 30 16.90 13.15 0.84
CA ALA A 30 18.29 13.36 1.25
C ALA A 30 19.31 12.92 0.18
N ARG A 31 18.89 12.08 -0.77
CA ARG A 31 19.76 11.49 -1.81
C ARG A 31 19.41 11.93 -3.23
N THR A 32 18.30 12.64 -3.41
CA THR A 32 17.79 13.06 -4.72
C THR A 32 17.55 14.57 -4.75
N SER A 33 17.31 15.12 -5.94
CA SER A 33 17.00 16.55 -6.06
C SER A 33 15.60 16.87 -5.52
N LEU A 34 15.39 18.12 -5.07
CA LEU A 34 14.07 18.59 -4.61
C LEU A 34 12.97 18.43 -5.66
N LEU A 35 13.32 18.42 -6.96
CA LEU A 35 12.38 18.20 -8.05
C LEU A 35 11.78 16.78 -8.05
N LEU A 36 12.51 15.79 -7.53
CA LEU A 36 12.03 14.41 -7.39
C LEU A 36 11.48 14.16 -5.99
N GLY A 37 12.18 14.64 -4.95
CA GLY A 37 11.77 14.48 -3.56
C GLY A 37 10.47 15.21 -3.20
N GLY A 38 10.27 16.43 -3.73
CA GLY A 38 9.09 17.25 -3.44
C GLY A 38 7.76 16.58 -3.83
N PRO A 39 7.59 16.14 -5.09
CA PRO A 39 6.40 15.40 -5.51
C PRO A 39 6.17 14.11 -4.70
N PHE A 40 7.24 13.41 -4.32
CA PHE A 40 7.15 12.20 -3.49
C PHE A 40 6.62 12.52 -2.08
N TRP A 41 7.12 13.56 -1.43
CA TRP A 41 6.60 14.06 -0.16
C TRP A 41 5.12 14.43 -0.24
N VAL A 42 4.72 15.14 -1.30
CA VAL A 42 3.30 15.49 -1.52
C VAL A 42 2.44 14.24 -1.62
N LEU A 43 2.88 13.21 -2.36
CA LEU A 43 2.15 11.95 -2.49
C LEU A 43 2.03 11.21 -1.15
N VAL A 44 3.11 11.14 -0.36
CA VAL A 44 3.11 10.52 0.97
C VAL A 44 2.14 11.23 1.91
N LEU A 45 2.24 12.56 2.01
CA LEU A 45 1.38 13.36 2.89
C LEU A 45 -0.09 13.29 2.46
N ALA A 46 -0.37 13.37 1.15
CA ALA A 46 -1.73 13.24 0.63
C ALA A 46 -2.33 11.85 0.93
N SER A 47 -1.53 10.79 0.76
CA SER A 47 -1.95 9.42 1.06
C SER A 47 -2.27 9.22 2.54
N LEU A 48 -1.40 9.71 3.43
CA LEU A 48 -1.61 9.67 4.88
C LEU A 48 -2.83 10.49 5.31
N ALA A 49 -3.02 11.67 4.71
CA ALA A 49 -4.19 12.51 4.98
C ALA A 49 -5.49 11.80 4.55
N ILE A 50 -5.54 11.20 3.36
CA ILE A 50 -6.72 10.46 2.89
C ILE A 50 -7.00 9.24 3.80
N ALA A 51 -5.98 8.45 4.14
CA ALA A 51 -6.13 7.32 5.05
C ALA A 51 -6.65 7.77 6.44
N ALA A 52 -6.10 8.85 6.99
CA ALA A 52 -6.52 9.41 8.28
C ALA A 52 -7.96 9.96 8.22
N THR A 53 -8.34 10.69 7.16
CA THR A 53 -9.70 11.23 7.02
C THR A 53 -10.74 10.11 6.91
N ASN A 54 -10.44 9.03 6.18
CA ASN A 54 -11.31 7.87 6.08
C ASN A 54 -11.50 7.18 7.45
N LEU A 55 -10.48 7.14 8.31
CA LEU A 55 -10.55 6.56 9.66
C LEU A 55 -11.19 7.47 10.71
N ILE A 56 -10.99 8.79 10.64
CA ILE A 56 -11.58 9.75 11.58
C ILE A 56 -13.08 9.90 11.34
N GLY A 57 -13.52 9.86 10.07
CA GLY A 57 -14.94 9.91 9.71
C GLY A 57 -15.78 8.83 10.40
N VAL A 58 -15.17 7.70 10.78
CA VAL A 58 -15.76 6.61 11.55
C VAL A 58 -16.27 7.07 12.92
N ARG A 59 -15.55 7.99 13.59
CA ARG A 59 -15.95 8.48 14.93
C ARG A 59 -17.24 9.29 14.90
N ARG A 60 -17.66 9.78 13.73
CA ARG A 60 -18.88 10.58 13.57
C ARG A 60 -20.13 9.73 13.26
N ASN A 61 -20.07 8.39 13.39
CA ASN A 61 -21.18 7.44 13.19
C ASN A 61 -22.01 7.62 11.90
N THR A 62 -21.44 8.28 10.90
CA THR A 62 -22.10 8.46 9.61
C THR A 62 -21.63 7.33 8.71
N GLU A 63 -22.37 6.22 8.73
CA GLU A 63 -22.26 5.17 7.74
C GLU A 63 -22.48 5.81 6.36
N GLY A 64 -21.44 5.85 5.54
CA GLY A 64 -21.60 6.23 4.15
C GLY A 64 -22.42 5.17 3.44
N GLY A 65 -23.31 5.57 2.54
CA GLY A 65 -24.11 4.64 1.73
C GLY A 65 -23.22 3.68 0.92
N SER A 66 -23.83 2.74 0.19
CA SER A 66 -23.07 1.78 -0.60
C SER A 66 -22.15 2.47 -1.63
N VAL A 67 -20.87 2.10 -1.64
CA VAL A 67 -19.93 2.53 -2.68
C VAL A 67 -20.44 2.05 -4.04
N GLY A 68 -20.44 2.94 -5.05
CA GLY A 68 -20.86 2.59 -6.41
C GLY A 68 -20.06 1.40 -6.98
N ARG A 69 -20.68 0.62 -7.87
CA ARG A 69 -20.10 -0.63 -8.42
C ARG A 69 -18.70 -0.44 -9.02
N GLY A 70 -18.50 0.65 -9.76
CA GLY A 70 -17.20 0.98 -10.37
C GLY A 70 -16.10 1.20 -9.33
N TYR A 71 -16.36 2.04 -8.33
CA TYR A 71 -15.43 2.26 -7.21
C TYR A 71 -15.14 0.97 -6.45
N ARG A 72 -16.15 0.12 -6.24
CA ARG A 72 -15.96 -1.16 -5.55
C ARG A 72 -15.00 -2.07 -6.31
N ILE A 73 -15.18 -2.21 -7.62
CA ILE A 73 -14.28 -3.01 -8.48
C ILE A 73 -12.87 -2.41 -8.44
N PHE A 74 -12.77 -1.09 -8.62
CA PHE A 74 -11.50 -0.39 -8.58
C PHE A 74 -10.73 -0.64 -7.29
N PHE A 75 -11.35 -0.39 -6.12
CA PHE A 75 -10.66 -0.55 -4.84
C PHE A 75 -10.25 -1.98 -4.57
N LEU A 76 -11.05 -2.96 -4.99
CA LEU A 76 -10.68 -4.37 -4.84
C LEU A 76 -9.54 -4.79 -5.75
N ALA A 77 -9.47 -4.24 -6.97
CA ALA A 77 -8.35 -4.47 -7.88
C ALA A 77 -7.09 -3.72 -7.46
N ALA A 78 -7.23 -2.52 -6.88
CA ALA A 78 -6.12 -1.68 -6.43
C ALA A 78 -5.27 -2.37 -5.36
N ILE A 79 -5.86 -3.19 -4.49
CA ILE A 79 -5.16 -3.90 -3.41
C ILE A 79 -4.05 -4.82 -3.95
N PRO A 80 -4.34 -5.87 -4.75
CA PRO A 80 -3.30 -6.73 -5.30
C PRO A 80 -2.37 -5.97 -6.28
N LEU A 81 -2.90 -5.00 -7.03
CA LEU A 81 -2.08 -4.16 -7.93
C LEU A 81 -1.07 -3.30 -7.18
N GLY A 82 -1.40 -2.79 -6.00
CA GLY A 82 -0.49 -2.03 -5.15
C GLY A 82 0.69 -2.89 -4.70
N PHE A 83 0.44 -4.10 -4.22
CA PHE A 83 1.52 -5.04 -3.86
C PHE A 83 2.36 -5.45 -5.07
N PHE A 84 1.72 -5.68 -6.22
CA PHE A 84 2.44 -6.01 -7.44
C PHE A 84 3.34 -4.85 -7.89
N ALA A 85 2.83 -3.61 -7.93
CA ALA A 85 3.58 -2.42 -8.28
C ALA A 85 4.79 -2.21 -7.35
N SER A 86 4.60 -2.30 -6.03
CA SER A 86 5.71 -2.19 -5.07
C SER A 86 6.77 -3.30 -5.26
N SER A 87 6.36 -4.50 -5.68
CA SER A 87 7.32 -5.57 -5.99
C SER A 87 8.18 -5.27 -7.21
N LEU A 88 7.61 -4.58 -8.22
CA LEU A 88 8.31 -4.23 -9.45
C LEU A 88 9.42 -3.21 -9.18
N ASP A 89 9.20 -2.26 -8.25
CA ASP A 89 10.20 -1.25 -7.88
C ASP A 89 11.55 -1.88 -7.51
N CYS A 90 11.54 -3.02 -6.80
CA CYS A 90 12.75 -3.67 -6.31
C CYS A 90 13.27 -4.83 -7.18
N THR A 91 12.39 -5.57 -7.86
CA THR A 91 12.74 -6.85 -8.52
C THR A 91 12.60 -6.81 -10.04
N GLY A 92 12.07 -5.71 -10.57
CA GLY A 92 11.67 -5.60 -11.96
C GLY A 92 10.70 -6.71 -12.39
N LEU A 93 10.82 -7.16 -13.64
CA LEU A 93 10.00 -8.24 -14.20
C LEU A 93 10.41 -9.65 -13.73
N SER A 94 11.47 -9.79 -12.93
CA SER A 94 11.91 -11.10 -12.47
C SER A 94 10.82 -11.79 -11.64
N LEU A 95 10.55 -13.07 -11.89
CA LEU A 95 9.66 -13.84 -11.03
C LEU A 95 10.27 -14.12 -9.64
N SER A 96 11.59 -14.06 -9.52
CA SER A 96 12.29 -14.17 -8.25
C SER A 96 12.42 -12.81 -7.55
N GLY A 97 12.14 -12.79 -6.26
CA GLY A 97 12.49 -11.69 -5.38
C GLY A 97 13.87 -11.86 -4.75
N CYS A 98 14.34 -10.83 -4.03
CA CYS A 98 15.64 -10.86 -3.34
C CYS A 98 15.70 -11.86 -2.18
N THR A 99 14.54 -12.30 -1.68
CA THR A 99 14.40 -13.38 -0.71
C THR A 99 13.25 -14.31 -1.08
N PRO A 100 13.20 -15.55 -0.55
CA PRO A 100 12.06 -16.45 -0.76
C PRO A 100 10.72 -15.83 -0.36
N PHE A 101 10.71 -14.96 0.66
CA PHE A 101 9.50 -14.26 1.08
C PHE A 101 9.05 -13.21 0.05
N CYS A 102 9.96 -12.41 -0.52
CA CYS A 102 9.62 -11.49 -1.61
C CYS A 102 9.02 -12.24 -2.82
N THR A 103 9.63 -13.38 -3.19
CA THR A 103 9.10 -14.25 -4.25
C THR A 103 7.69 -14.70 -3.93
N PHE A 104 7.47 -15.24 -2.71
CA PHE A 104 6.16 -15.68 -2.25
C PHE A 104 5.13 -14.55 -2.26
N VAL A 105 5.49 -13.34 -1.83
CA VAL A 105 4.55 -12.21 -1.84
C VAL A 105 4.11 -11.87 -3.25
N LYS A 106 5.07 -11.82 -4.19
CA LYS A 106 4.80 -11.50 -5.60
C LYS A 106 3.98 -12.58 -6.31
N SER A 107 4.36 -13.85 -6.19
CA SER A 107 3.77 -14.93 -7.00
C SER A 107 2.63 -15.68 -6.32
N GLY A 108 2.54 -15.63 -4.99
CA GLY A 108 1.53 -16.35 -4.21
C GLY A 108 0.59 -15.42 -3.45
N TRP A 109 1.14 -14.50 -2.65
CA TRP A 109 0.34 -13.68 -1.73
C TRP A 109 -0.52 -12.63 -2.42
N ALA A 110 0.03 -11.89 -3.38
CA ALA A 110 -0.72 -10.89 -4.14
C ALA A 110 -1.88 -11.51 -4.96
N PRO A 111 -1.72 -12.66 -5.61
CA PRO A 111 -2.85 -13.41 -6.16
C PRO A 111 -3.87 -13.86 -5.10
N ALA A 112 -3.40 -14.38 -3.96
CA ALA A 112 -4.29 -14.85 -2.90
C ALA A 112 -5.16 -13.72 -2.33
N ILE A 113 -4.60 -12.53 -2.08
CA ILE A 113 -5.39 -11.38 -1.62
C ILE A 113 -6.39 -10.92 -2.69
N GLY A 114 -6.05 -11.04 -3.98
CA GLY A 114 -6.95 -10.82 -5.10
C GLY A 114 -8.15 -11.78 -5.10
N LEU A 115 -7.94 -13.06 -4.79
CA LEU A 115 -9.02 -14.05 -4.66
C LEU A 115 -9.95 -13.71 -3.48
N VAL A 116 -9.40 -13.29 -2.34
CA VAL A 116 -10.21 -12.86 -1.18
C VAL A 116 -10.98 -11.57 -1.50
N ALA A 117 -10.37 -10.64 -2.24
CA ALA A 117 -11.03 -9.43 -2.72
C ALA A 117 -12.19 -9.75 -3.68
N ALA A 118 -12.00 -10.71 -4.60
CA ALA A 118 -13.07 -11.22 -5.46
C ALA A 118 -14.19 -11.88 -4.64
N ALA A 119 -13.86 -12.70 -3.64
CA ALA A 119 -14.86 -13.26 -2.73
C ALA A 119 -15.63 -12.15 -1.98
N TYR A 120 -14.96 -11.09 -1.53
CA TYR A 120 -15.63 -9.95 -0.90
C TYR A 120 -16.56 -9.22 -1.88
N TYR A 121 -16.22 -9.13 -3.18
CA TYR A 121 -17.12 -8.56 -4.19
C TYR A 121 -18.48 -9.27 -4.23
N TRP A 122 -18.48 -10.60 -4.22
CA TRP A 122 -19.71 -11.41 -4.31
C TRP A 122 -20.47 -11.47 -2.99
N PHE A 123 -19.77 -11.73 -1.88
CA PHE A 123 -20.43 -12.02 -0.60
C PHE A 123 -20.61 -10.81 0.31
N ALA A 124 -19.87 -9.71 0.08
CA ALA A 124 -19.91 -8.48 0.88
C ALA A 124 -19.74 -8.68 2.41
N ARG A 125 -19.11 -9.78 2.84
CA ARG A 125 -18.99 -10.12 4.27
C ARG A 125 -17.91 -9.24 4.94
N PRO A 126 -18.20 -8.60 6.09
CA PRO A 126 -17.24 -7.76 6.80
C PRO A 126 -15.99 -8.53 7.27
N ALA A 127 -16.14 -9.82 7.57
CA ALA A 127 -15.02 -10.69 7.91
C ALA A 127 -13.99 -10.80 6.77
N LEU A 128 -14.42 -10.75 5.51
CA LEU A 128 -13.51 -10.78 4.37
C LEU A 128 -12.71 -9.48 4.25
N LEU A 129 -13.30 -8.31 4.54
CA LEU A 129 -12.51 -7.06 4.62
C LEU A 129 -11.49 -7.10 5.75
N ALA A 130 -11.86 -7.64 6.91
CA ALA A 130 -10.91 -7.81 8.02
C ALA A 130 -9.77 -8.76 7.65
N LEU A 131 -10.07 -9.85 6.92
CA LEU A 131 -9.07 -10.76 6.39
C LEU A 131 -8.15 -10.07 5.38
N ILE A 132 -8.69 -9.30 4.42
CA ILE A 132 -7.88 -8.54 3.46
C ILE A 132 -6.97 -7.54 4.18
N ALA A 133 -7.48 -6.84 5.20
CA ALA A 133 -6.67 -5.92 6.01
C ALA A 133 -5.53 -6.65 6.74
N LEU A 134 -5.81 -7.81 7.35
CA LEU A 134 -4.79 -8.64 7.99
C LEU A 134 -3.75 -9.14 6.98
N MET A 135 -4.21 -9.64 5.83
CA MET A 135 -3.33 -10.11 4.75
C MET A 135 -2.43 -8.98 4.22
N SER A 136 -2.92 -7.74 4.22
CA SER A 136 -2.14 -6.57 3.77
C SER A 136 -1.02 -6.20 4.74
N LEU A 137 -1.15 -6.53 6.02
CA LEU A 137 -0.13 -6.25 7.04
C LEU A 137 1.04 -7.24 6.98
N ILE A 138 0.80 -8.49 6.58
CA ILE A 138 1.81 -9.56 6.60
C ILE A 138 3.07 -9.23 5.77
N PRO A 139 2.97 -8.68 4.54
CA PRO A 139 4.14 -8.31 3.75
C PRO A 139 5.07 -7.25 4.37
N ILE A 140 4.66 -6.56 5.43
CA ILE A 140 5.48 -5.55 6.13
C ILE A 140 6.47 -6.19 7.11
N ALA A 141 6.36 -7.48 7.42
CA ALA A 141 7.37 -8.16 8.25
C ALA A 141 8.78 -7.97 7.65
N PRO A 142 9.83 -7.60 8.41
CA PRO A 142 11.15 -7.33 7.85
C PRO A 142 11.73 -8.53 7.10
N HIS A 143 11.90 -8.40 5.79
CA HIS A 143 12.30 -9.53 4.93
C HIS A 143 13.16 -9.12 3.73
N CYS A 144 13.14 -7.85 3.31
CA CYS A 144 13.82 -7.39 2.10
C CYS A 144 15.32 -7.12 2.38
N LEU A 145 16.17 -7.48 1.41
CA LEU A 145 17.62 -7.27 1.45
C LEU A 145 18.13 -6.34 0.34
N CYS A 146 17.23 -5.78 -0.49
CA CYS A 146 17.61 -4.84 -1.53
C CYS A 146 18.13 -3.53 -0.91
N TYR A 147 19.41 -3.23 -1.06
CA TYR A 147 20.00 -2.04 -0.49
C TYR A 147 19.79 -0.81 -1.40
N ASN A 148 18.80 0.01 -1.08
CA ASN A 148 18.43 1.22 -1.80
C ASN A 148 18.03 2.34 -0.79
N PRO A 149 17.76 3.58 -1.21
CA PRO A 149 17.35 4.68 -0.33
C PRO A 149 16.19 4.34 0.62
N ALA A 150 15.20 3.58 0.16
CA ALA A 150 14.05 3.17 0.97
C ALA A 150 14.43 2.17 2.08
N ASN A 151 15.34 1.24 1.75
CA ASN A 151 15.61 0.06 2.58
C ASN A 151 16.89 0.17 3.43
N ALA A 152 17.84 1.04 3.05
CA ALA A 152 19.19 1.05 3.60
C ALA A 152 19.23 1.24 5.12
N TRP A 153 18.46 2.21 5.65
CA TRP A 153 18.44 2.47 7.09
C TRP A 153 17.90 1.26 7.86
N TRP A 154 16.80 0.66 7.39
CA TRP A 154 16.22 -0.53 8.03
C TRP A 154 17.16 -1.72 8.00
N ILE A 155 17.84 -1.98 6.88
CA ILE A 155 18.82 -3.06 6.77
C ILE A 155 19.97 -2.83 7.76
N ASN A 156 20.47 -1.61 7.89
CA ASN A 156 21.53 -1.31 8.84
C ASN A 156 21.07 -1.41 10.31
N ALA A 157 19.81 -1.05 10.59
CA ALA A 157 19.27 -1.04 11.95
C ALA A 157 18.84 -2.43 12.46
N ILE A 158 18.18 -3.23 11.60
CA ILE A 158 17.54 -4.49 11.99
C ILE A 158 17.88 -5.67 11.05
N GLY A 159 18.84 -5.50 10.14
CA GLY A 159 19.33 -6.54 9.23
C GLY A 159 18.45 -6.81 8.01
N ARG A 160 17.19 -6.36 8.01
CA ARG A 160 16.22 -6.54 6.90
C ARG A 160 15.25 -5.37 6.83
N SER A 161 14.76 -5.06 5.63
CA SER A 161 13.80 -3.96 5.46
C SER A 161 12.33 -4.42 5.46
N PRO A 162 11.43 -3.72 6.18
CA PRO A 162 9.97 -3.82 6.06
C PRO A 162 9.37 -2.93 4.95
N GLU A 163 10.16 -2.06 4.33
CA GLU A 163 9.68 -0.97 3.46
C GLU A 163 9.14 -1.46 2.11
N CYS A 164 9.56 -2.64 1.64
CA CYS A 164 9.34 -3.11 0.26
C CYS A 164 7.87 -3.14 -0.19
N TYR A 165 6.92 -3.26 0.74
CA TYR A 165 5.48 -3.31 0.44
C TYR A 165 4.68 -2.21 1.15
N SER A 166 5.34 -1.15 1.63
CA SER A 166 4.69 -0.05 2.36
C SER A 166 3.63 0.66 1.51
N TRP A 167 3.91 0.90 0.23
CA TRP A 167 2.93 1.45 -0.72
C TRP A 167 1.74 0.51 -0.98
N GLY A 168 1.97 -0.79 -1.10
CA GLY A 168 0.91 -1.80 -1.19
C GLY A 168 0.00 -1.81 0.03
N LEU A 169 0.57 -1.71 1.25
CA LEU A 169 -0.21 -1.56 2.48
C LEU A 169 -1.00 -0.24 2.49
N MET A 170 -0.38 0.89 2.10
CA MET A 170 -1.05 2.19 2.07
C MET A 170 -2.26 2.18 1.12
N VAL A 171 -2.09 1.68 -0.10
CA VAL A 171 -3.20 1.49 -1.06
C VAL A 171 -4.29 0.62 -0.45
N SER A 172 -3.92 -0.45 0.26
CA SER A 172 -4.88 -1.34 0.91
C SER A 172 -5.66 -0.64 2.02
N VAL A 173 -5.00 0.15 2.86
CA VAL A 173 -5.65 0.93 3.92
C VAL A 173 -6.66 1.92 3.32
N ILE A 174 -6.26 2.66 2.29
CA ILE A 174 -7.13 3.62 1.60
C ILE A 174 -8.31 2.88 0.95
N ALA A 175 -8.06 1.84 0.17
CA ALA A 175 -9.09 1.07 -0.53
C ALA A 175 -10.10 0.43 0.43
N ILE A 176 -9.64 -0.26 1.47
CA ILE A 176 -10.50 -0.95 2.45
C ILE A 176 -11.32 0.07 3.24
N SER A 177 -10.71 1.18 3.66
CA SER A 177 -11.41 2.23 4.39
C SER A 177 -12.48 2.91 3.53
N SER A 178 -12.20 3.19 2.26
CA SER A 178 -13.19 3.71 1.32
C SER A 178 -14.31 2.69 1.03
N LEU A 179 -13.99 1.41 0.87
CA LEU A 179 -14.97 0.34 0.68
C LEU A 179 -15.92 0.21 1.87
N ARG A 180 -15.41 0.40 3.10
CA ARG A 180 -16.20 0.23 4.32
C ARG A 180 -17.04 1.45 4.67
N TRP A 181 -16.48 2.66 4.50
CA TRP A 181 -17.10 3.89 5.00
C TRP A 181 -17.54 4.88 3.93
N ASN A 182 -17.25 4.60 2.65
CA ASN A 182 -17.60 5.41 1.48
C ASN A 182 -17.28 6.89 1.65
N ARG A 183 -16.08 7.19 2.18
CA ARG A 183 -15.58 8.56 2.34
C ARG A 183 -14.61 8.88 1.22
N ASN A 184 -14.86 10.04 0.60
CA ASN A 184 -14.03 10.60 -0.46
C ASN A 184 -13.62 9.55 -1.51
N PRO A 185 -14.56 8.77 -2.09
CA PRO A 185 -14.21 7.66 -2.97
C PRO A 185 -13.42 8.13 -4.18
N PHE A 186 -13.72 9.32 -4.71
CA PHE A 186 -12.96 9.91 -5.80
C PHE A 186 -11.51 10.21 -5.39
N ALA A 187 -11.30 10.97 -4.31
CA ALA A 187 -9.94 11.30 -3.85
C ALA A 187 -9.12 10.04 -3.50
N SER A 188 -9.76 9.07 -2.86
CA SER A 188 -9.14 7.78 -2.52
C SER A 188 -8.74 6.99 -3.77
N MET A 189 -9.61 6.96 -4.79
CA MET A 189 -9.30 6.35 -6.08
C MET A 189 -8.12 7.06 -6.77
N THR A 190 -8.14 8.40 -6.81
CA THR A 190 -7.07 9.20 -7.41
C THR A 190 -5.72 8.94 -6.74
N ILE A 191 -5.67 8.91 -5.40
CA ILE A 191 -4.43 8.61 -4.68
C ILE A 191 -3.96 7.18 -4.95
N CYS A 192 -4.85 6.18 -4.92
CA CYS A 192 -4.47 4.81 -5.25
C CYS A 192 -3.90 4.71 -6.68
N LEU A 193 -4.49 5.41 -7.65
CA LEU A 193 -3.97 5.49 -9.02
C LEU A 193 -2.60 6.16 -9.07
N MET A 194 -2.40 7.26 -8.36
CA MET A 194 -1.10 7.96 -8.30
C MET A 194 -0.02 7.09 -7.67
N VAL A 195 -0.33 6.33 -6.61
CA VAL A 195 0.63 5.40 -5.99
C VAL A 195 0.96 4.25 -6.93
N ILE A 196 -0.04 3.55 -7.46
CA ILE A 196 0.18 2.39 -8.36
C ILE A 196 0.89 2.83 -9.64
N GLY A 197 0.41 3.91 -10.26
CA GLY A 197 1.00 4.48 -11.47
C GLY A 197 2.40 5.04 -11.22
N GLY A 198 2.62 5.70 -10.08
CA GLY A 198 3.91 6.22 -9.66
C GLY A 198 4.95 5.14 -9.45
N SER A 199 4.64 4.08 -8.70
CA SER A 199 5.51 2.88 -8.59
C SER A 199 5.76 2.26 -9.95
N THR A 200 4.73 2.05 -10.76
CA THR A 200 4.92 1.45 -12.11
C THR A 200 5.82 2.33 -13.00
N ALA A 201 5.65 3.64 -12.97
CA ALA A 201 6.48 4.58 -13.70
C ALA A 201 7.91 4.61 -13.17
N PHE A 202 8.10 4.54 -11.85
CA PHE A 202 9.41 4.42 -11.22
C PHE A 202 10.11 3.13 -11.63
N PHE A 203 9.43 1.97 -11.56
CA PHE A 203 9.93 0.71 -12.09
C PHE A 203 10.42 0.85 -13.54
N VAL A 204 9.60 1.43 -14.42
CA VAL A 204 9.98 1.61 -15.83
C VAL A 204 11.20 2.53 -15.97
N GLY A 205 11.17 3.68 -15.31
CA GLY A 205 12.27 4.66 -15.31
C GLY A 205 13.58 4.07 -14.79
N HIS A 206 13.52 3.35 -13.68
CA HIS A 206 14.68 2.77 -13.02
C HIS A 206 15.28 1.62 -13.83
N HIS A 207 14.46 0.66 -14.26
CA HIS A 207 14.96 -0.56 -14.91
C HIS A 207 15.25 -0.41 -16.40
N TYR A 208 14.61 0.53 -17.12
CA TYR A 208 14.79 0.67 -18.57
C TYR A 208 15.44 1.98 -18.99
N PHE A 209 15.34 3.04 -18.18
CA PHE A 209 15.88 4.35 -18.51
C PHE A 209 17.02 4.79 -17.58
N GLY A 210 17.45 3.93 -16.65
CA GLY A 210 18.59 4.17 -15.77
C GLY A 210 18.40 5.31 -14.78
N ILE A 211 17.14 5.68 -14.48
CA ILE A 211 16.85 6.67 -13.43
C ILE A 211 17.33 6.08 -12.09
N PRO A 212 18.22 6.75 -11.35
CA PRO A 212 18.68 6.24 -10.07
C PRO A 212 17.55 6.18 -9.05
N TRP A 213 17.70 5.29 -8.08
CA TRP A 213 16.88 5.28 -6.87
C TRP A 213 17.06 6.56 -6.06
#